data_AF-A0A177E9K8-F1
#
_entry.id   AF-A0A177E9K8-F1
#
_cell.length_a   1.000
_cell.length_b   1.000
_cell.length_c   1.000
_cell.angle_alpha   90.00
_cell.angle_beta   90.00
_cell.angle_gamma   90.00
#
_symmetry.space_group_name_H-M   'P 1'
#
loop_
_entity.id
_entity.type
_entity.pdbx_description
1 polymer ?
#
loop_
_entity_poly.entity_id
_entity_poly.type
_entity_poly.pdbx_seq_one_letter_code
_entity_poly.pdbx_strand_id
1 'polypeptide(L)'
;MFNKPFSRKSYQSFEELSFGNFVIMGLYQRFLELYLKTRKDFKVYPLEKLKEPPKKFLVFSITALGDTLFSIPAIKSLKLSFPNSELIAVINHKWVPLFESFPYIDKLYNFKKGILNIFSLGRNLREENAKVALIFHGNYPEDILLCMLSEVNFILKSRLNSKYINYLSFKDFDVNTHAIETRLALVKAIGGKKITKEMELEPLLDLSIKEKINTSFSILSSESRVIGFQLGASYMAKTWPIEHFVQLAKNLSIRGNYFFVLIGSKNEKKLGKIFERFYPYKNFLNFIGKTSLKELPYLLKKLDVLITPDTGILHLAIALKVPTVSLFALTNPIYNGPYQDLELHKVISRSEGLKYSHLKKKKRPQTPMESISPQEVLKQIEEVLKIKK
;
A
#
# COMPACT_ATOMS: atom_id res chain seq x y z
N MET A 1 -3.93 -42.18 12.67
CA MET A 1 -2.60 -42.10 12.01
C MET A 1 -2.44 -40.75 11.30
N PHE A 2 -2.18 -39.65 12.00
CA PHE A 2 -1.85 -38.35 11.37
C PHE A 2 -0.96 -37.53 12.30
N ASN A 3 0.35 -37.72 12.22
CA ASN A 3 1.36 -36.81 12.73
C ASN A 3 2.60 -36.98 11.84
N LYS A 4 2.65 -36.25 10.72
CA LYS A 4 3.92 -36.00 10.03
C LYS A 4 4.26 -34.52 10.21
N PRO A 5 5.43 -34.18 10.78
CA PRO A 5 5.82 -32.80 11.01
C PRO A 5 6.13 -32.10 9.69
N PHE A 6 5.77 -30.81 9.60
CA PHE A 6 6.16 -29.90 8.53
C PHE A 6 7.69 -29.81 8.47
N SER A 7 8.33 -30.32 7.41
CA SER A 7 9.79 -30.22 7.26
C SER A 7 10.18 -28.84 6.70
N ARG A 8 11.06 -28.14 7.42
CA ARG A 8 11.61 -26.79 7.10
C ARG A 8 12.40 -26.69 5.78
N LYS A 9 12.55 -27.78 5.02
CA LYS A 9 13.44 -27.85 3.84
C LYS A 9 12.85 -27.34 2.52
N SER A 10 11.64 -26.78 2.51
CA SER A 10 11.01 -26.35 1.25
C SER A 10 11.33 -24.92 0.81
N TYR A 11 12.24 -24.16 1.45
CA TYR A 11 12.40 -22.71 1.20
C TYR A 11 13.64 -22.23 0.42
N GLN A 12 14.50 -23.11 -0.07
CA GLN A 12 15.74 -22.70 -0.76
C GLN A 12 15.67 -22.84 -2.29
N SER A 13 15.46 -21.72 -2.98
CA SER A 13 16.05 -21.40 -4.30
C SER A 13 15.69 -19.96 -4.70
N PHE A 14 16.52 -19.00 -4.30
CA PHE A 14 16.36 -17.57 -4.63
C PHE A 14 17.73 -16.88 -4.70
N GLU A 15 18.72 -17.45 -5.40
CA GLU A 15 20.08 -16.89 -5.34
C GLU A 15 20.75 -16.39 -6.63
N GLU A 16 20.29 -16.69 -7.85
CA GLU A 16 21.13 -16.35 -9.02
C GLU A 16 20.72 -15.13 -9.88
N LEU A 17 19.76 -14.29 -9.44
CA LEU A 17 19.31 -13.12 -10.23
C LEU A 17 19.65 -11.73 -9.62
N SER A 18 20.51 -11.67 -8.59
CA SER A 18 20.59 -10.48 -7.70
C SER A 18 21.82 -9.58 -7.83
N PHE A 19 22.97 -10.06 -8.33
CA PHE A 19 24.22 -9.28 -8.28
C PHE A 19 24.31 -8.20 -9.37
N GLY A 20 24.06 -8.55 -10.64
CA GLY A 20 24.12 -7.59 -11.76
C GLY A 20 23.09 -6.45 -11.62
N ASN A 21 21.89 -6.76 -11.14
CA ASN A 21 20.86 -5.76 -10.84
C ASN A 21 21.27 -4.80 -9.71
N PHE A 22 22.09 -5.25 -8.76
CA PHE A 22 22.56 -4.42 -7.65
C PHE A 22 23.59 -3.38 -8.10
N VAL A 23 24.55 -3.78 -8.94
CA VAL A 23 25.57 -2.88 -9.50
C VAL A 23 24.93 -1.80 -10.38
N ILE A 24 24.04 -2.20 -11.29
CA ILE A 24 23.32 -1.26 -12.18
C ILE A 24 22.49 -0.27 -11.35
N MET A 25 21.81 -0.74 -10.30
CA MET A 25 21.02 0.12 -9.43
C MET A 25 21.88 1.11 -8.62
N GLY A 26 23.08 0.69 -8.20
CA GLY A 26 24.04 1.57 -7.53
C GLY A 26 24.59 2.68 -8.44
N LEU A 27 24.95 2.34 -9.68
CA LEU A 27 25.39 3.31 -10.69
C LEU A 27 24.28 4.28 -11.05
N TYR A 28 23.05 3.78 -11.23
CA TYR A 28 21.85 4.58 -11.45
C TYR A 28 21.66 5.62 -10.34
N GLN A 29 21.67 5.19 -9.08
CA GLN A 29 21.47 6.10 -7.96
C GLN A 29 22.57 7.15 -7.87
N ARG A 30 23.84 6.75 -8.07
CA ARG A 30 24.98 7.66 -8.04
C ARG A 30 24.94 8.69 -9.17
N PHE A 31 24.52 8.29 -10.37
CA PHE A 31 24.34 9.20 -11.50
C PHE A 31 23.29 10.28 -11.18
N LEU A 32 22.12 9.89 -10.67
CA LEU A 32 21.08 10.85 -10.32
C LEU A 32 21.54 11.81 -9.21
N GLU A 33 22.26 11.30 -8.21
CA GLU A 33 22.82 12.16 -7.16
C GLU A 33 23.86 13.15 -7.67
N LEU A 34 24.72 12.75 -8.61
CA LEU A 34 25.68 13.64 -9.24
C LEU A 34 24.96 14.72 -10.06
N TYR A 35 23.95 14.34 -10.86
CA TYR A 35 23.16 15.29 -11.63
C TYR A 35 22.43 16.31 -10.76
N LEU A 36 21.86 15.88 -9.62
CA LEU A 36 21.26 16.81 -8.66
C LEU A 36 22.27 17.88 -8.19
N LYS A 37 23.53 17.48 -7.96
CA LYS A 37 24.59 18.39 -7.49
C LYS A 37 25.09 19.36 -8.56
N THR A 38 24.92 19.06 -9.85
CA THR A 38 25.34 19.96 -10.94
C THR A 38 24.34 21.10 -11.18
N ARG A 39 23.07 20.92 -10.80
CA ARG A 39 21.99 21.91 -10.95
C ARG A 39 21.98 22.98 -9.84
N LYS A 40 23.06 23.76 -9.75
CA LYS A 40 23.20 24.87 -8.79
C LYS A 40 22.22 26.03 -9.06
N ASP A 41 21.67 26.09 -10.27
CA ASP A 41 20.67 27.06 -10.72
C ASP A 41 19.28 26.81 -10.10
N PHE A 42 19.00 25.59 -9.66
CA PHE A 42 17.70 25.23 -9.11
C PHE A 42 17.50 25.84 -7.73
N LYS A 43 16.49 26.72 -7.62
CA LYS A 43 16.15 27.41 -6.36
C LYS A 43 14.81 26.93 -5.84
N VAL A 44 14.82 26.50 -4.59
CA VAL A 44 13.62 26.26 -3.79
C VAL A 44 13.48 27.42 -2.80
N TYR A 45 12.27 27.94 -2.66
CA TYR A 45 12.01 29.05 -1.74
C TYR A 45 11.44 28.55 -0.41
N PRO A 46 11.70 29.26 0.70
CA PRO A 46 10.98 29.06 1.96
C PRO A 46 9.47 29.19 1.74
N LEU A 47 8.67 28.39 2.44
CA LEU A 47 7.22 28.32 2.23
C LEU A 47 6.52 29.67 2.45
N GLU A 48 7.05 30.52 3.33
CA GLU A 48 6.53 31.84 3.67
C GLU A 48 6.49 32.80 2.46
N LYS A 49 7.27 32.50 1.40
CA LYS A 49 7.23 33.26 0.14
C LYS A 49 6.05 32.90 -0.76
N LEU A 50 5.29 31.85 -0.45
CA LEU A 50 4.07 31.49 -1.17
C LEU A 50 2.90 32.37 -0.69
N LYS A 51 2.61 33.43 -1.45
CA LYS A 51 1.58 34.41 -1.07
C LYS A 51 0.15 33.97 -1.39
N GLU A 52 -0.02 33.21 -2.47
CA GLU A 52 -1.32 32.80 -2.99
C GLU A 52 -1.33 31.31 -3.35
N PRO A 53 -2.48 30.64 -3.29
CA PRO A 53 -2.62 29.28 -3.78
C PRO A 53 -2.23 29.16 -5.26
N PRO A 54 -1.38 28.20 -5.65
CA PRO A 54 -1.01 28.04 -7.05
C PRO A 54 -2.18 27.52 -7.88
N LYS A 55 -2.22 27.90 -9.16
CA LYS A 55 -3.19 27.36 -10.13
C LYS A 55 -3.03 25.85 -10.36
N LYS A 56 -1.82 25.32 -10.16
CA LYS A 56 -1.49 23.90 -10.40
C LYS A 56 -0.58 23.36 -9.31
N PHE A 57 -0.89 22.16 -8.84
CA PHE A 57 -0.09 21.39 -7.90
C PHE A 57 0.45 20.12 -8.57
N LEU A 58 1.73 19.80 -8.34
CA LEU A 58 2.22 18.45 -8.55
C LEU A 58 2.11 17.67 -7.24
N VAL A 59 1.60 16.44 -7.31
CA VAL A 59 1.54 15.53 -6.18
C VAL A 59 2.26 14.23 -6.51
N PHE A 60 3.20 13.80 -5.66
CA PHE A 60 3.98 12.59 -5.90
C PHE A 60 3.63 11.48 -4.89
N SER A 61 3.29 10.31 -5.43
CA SER A 61 3.24 9.04 -4.68
C SER A 61 3.81 7.90 -5.53
N ILE A 62 5.14 7.79 -5.54
CA ILE A 62 5.87 6.99 -6.56
C ILE A 62 6.34 5.61 -6.08
N THR A 63 5.86 5.14 -4.93
CA THR A 63 6.38 3.94 -4.26
C THR A 63 5.39 2.77 -4.23
N ALA A 64 5.03 2.25 -3.05
CA ALA A 64 4.20 1.07 -2.85
C ALA A 64 2.71 1.42 -2.81
N LEU A 65 1.86 0.41 -2.98
CA LEU A 65 0.40 0.57 -3.00
C LEU A 65 -0.12 1.21 -1.70
N GLY A 66 0.28 0.71 -0.53
CA GLY A 66 -0.17 1.25 0.76
C GLY A 66 0.17 2.73 0.93
N ASP A 67 1.40 3.13 0.57
CA ASP A 67 1.82 4.53 0.62
C ASP A 67 1.03 5.43 -0.35
N THR A 68 0.59 4.87 -1.48
CA THR A 68 -0.26 5.56 -2.45
C THR A 68 -1.68 5.71 -1.93
N LEU A 69 -2.23 4.68 -1.29
CA LEU A 69 -3.54 4.73 -0.66
C LEU A 69 -3.58 5.71 0.52
N PHE A 70 -2.54 5.74 1.37
CA PHE A 70 -2.42 6.76 2.42
C PHE A 70 -2.36 8.19 1.90
N SER A 71 -2.12 8.38 0.61
CA SER A 71 -2.13 9.70 -0.03
C SER A 71 -3.54 10.16 -0.43
N ILE A 72 -4.54 9.27 -0.46
CA ILE A 72 -5.93 9.58 -0.81
C ILE A 72 -6.50 10.73 0.05
N PRO A 73 -6.43 10.70 1.40
CA PRO A 73 -7.02 11.77 2.20
C PRO A 73 -6.35 13.13 1.96
N ALA A 74 -5.05 13.12 1.70
CA ALA A 74 -4.30 14.34 1.40
C ALA A 74 -4.61 14.89 0.01
N ILE A 75 -4.77 14.03 -1.02
CA ILE A 75 -5.23 14.44 -2.35
C ILE A 75 -6.65 15.02 -2.27
N LYS A 76 -7.57 14.33 -1.59
CA LYS A 76 -8.96 14.79 -1.36
C LYS A 76 -8.98 16.14 -0.64
N SER A 77 -8.23 16.27 0.45
CA SER A 77 -8.11 17.51 1.22
C SER A 77 -7.52 18.66 0.40
N LEU A 78 -6.53 18.38 -0.45
CA LEU A 78 -5.91 19.36 -1.32
C LEU A 78 -6.93 19.90 -2.34
N LYS A 79 -7.62 19.01 -3.06
CA LYS A 79 -8.64 19.41 -4.05
C LYS A 79 -9.83 20.13 -3.42
N LEU A 80 -10.30 19.69 -2.25
CA LEU A 80 -11.39 20.35 -1.51
C LEU A 80 -11.00 21.76 -1.02
N SER A 81 -9.74 21.93 -0.59
CA SER A 81 -9.23 23.21 -0.11
C SER A 81 -8.97 24.20 -1.24
N PHE A 82 -8.58 23.70 -2.42
CA PHE A 82 -8.24 24.51 -3.60
C PHE A 82 -9.00 24.00 -4.84
N PRO A 83 -10.33 24.18 -4.90
CA PRO A 83 -11.17 23.60 -5.95
C PRO A 83 -10.85 24.15 -7.35
N ASN A 84 -10.35 25.39 -7.42
CA ASN A 84 -9.98 26.06 -8.67
C ASN A 84 -8.55 25.71 -9.14
N SER A 85 -7.80 24.95 -8.35
CA SER A 85 -6.47 24.50 -8.73
C SER A 85 -6.55 23.14 -9.43
N GLU A 86 -5.71 22.96 -10.43
CA GLU A 86 -5.48 21.66 -11.08
C GLU A 86 -4.51 20.84 -10.23
N LEU A 87 -4.84 19.57 -9.99
CA LEU A 87 -4.03 18.61 -9.26
C LEU A 87 -3.51 17.55 -10.22
N ILE A 88 -2.20 17.59 -10.42
CA ILE A 88 -1.48 16.69 -11.33
C ILE A 88 -0.74 15.67 -10.48
N ALA A 89 -1.21 14.43 -10.51
CA ALA A 89 -0.65 13.34 -9.71
C ALA A 89 0.39 12.55 -10.52
N VAL A 90 1.52 12.25 -9.88
CA VAL A 90 2.57 11.37 -10.37
C VAL A 90 2.58 10.12 -9.49
N ILE A 91 2.05 9.02 -10.02
CA ILE A 91 1.88 7.77 -9.29
C ILE A 91 2.74 6.69 -9.92
N ASN A 92 3.24 5.74 -9.11
CA ASN A 92 3.89 4.55 -9.66
C ASN A 92 2.96 3.87 -10.69
N HIS A 93 3.47 3.64 -11.91
CA HIS A 93 2.67 3.07 -13.01
C HIS A 93 1.93 1.77 -12.66
N LYS A 94 2.44 1.01 -11.68
CA LYS A 94 1.78 -0.20 -11.20
C LYS A 94 0.41 0.09 -10.60
N TRP A 95 0.25 1.19 -9.89
CA TRP A 95 -0.97 1.50 -9.12
C TRP A 95 -1.93 2.40 -9.88
N VAL A 96 -1.49 3.04 -10.97
CA VAL A 96 -2.32 3.93 -11.81
C VAL A 96 -3.69 3.35 -12.17
N PRO A 97 -3.85 2.05 -12.52
CA PRO A 97 -5.16 1.47 -12.81
C PRO A 97 -6.21 1.60 -11.70
N LEU A 98 -5.81 1.82 -10.45
CA LEU A 98 -6.72 2.04 -9.31
C LEU A 98 -7.18 3.50 -9.18
N PHE A 99 -6.48 4.45 -9.81
CA PHE A 99 -6.70 5.89 -9.66
C PHE A 99 -7.22 6.55 -10.94
N GLU A 100 -7.46 5.80 -12.02
CA GLU A 100 -7.94 6.33 -13.31
C GLU A 100 -9.26 7.10 -13.18
N SER A 101 -10.15 6.68 -12.28
CA SER A 101 -11.44 7.32 -12.00
C SER A 101 -11.47 8.10 -10.69
N PHE A 102 -10.32 8.40 -10.08
CA PHE A 102 -10.30 9.08 -8.80
C PHE A 102 -10.61 10.58 -8.98
N PRO A 103 -11.76 11.09 -8.51
CA PRO A 103 -12.31 12.38 -8.95
C PRO A 103 -11.55 13.61 -8.45
N TYR A 104 -10.60 13.42 -7.53
CA TYR A 104 -9.80 14.49 -6.95
C TYR A 104 -8.45 14.69 -7.66
N ILE A 105 -8.17 13.94 -8.72
CA ILE A 105 -7.00 14.10 -9.59
C ILE A 105 -7.48 14.58 -10.95
N ASP A 106 -6.98 15.73 -11.42
CA ASP A 106 -7.33 16.27 -12.74
C ASP A 106 -6.47 15.64 -13.85
N LYS A 107 -5.19 15.35 -13.56
CA LYS A 107 -4.27 14.73 -14.51
C LYS A 107 -3.35 13.71 -13.84
N LEU A 108 -3.13 12.57 -14.51
CA LEU A 108 -2.36 11.46 -13.95
C LEU A 108 -1.16 11.11 -14.84
N TYR A 109 0.04 11.11 -14.26
CA TYR A 109 1.29 10.70 -14.89
C TYR A 109 1.84 9.41 -14.29
N ASN A 110 2.38 8.57 -15.18
CA ASN A 110 3.00 7.29 -14.84
C ASN A 110 4.47 7.45 -14.43
N PHE A 111 4.79 7.10 -13.19
CA PHE A 111 6.18 6.95 -12.76
C PHE A 111 6.71 5.54 -13.04
N LYS A 112 7.79 5.47 -13.84
CA LYS A 112 8.61 4.27 -14.08
C LYS A 112 10.05 4.60 -13.70
N LYS A 113 10.74 3.66 -13.06
CA LYS A 113 12.17 3.78 -12.79
C LYS A 113 12.97 3.77 -14.10
N GLY A 114 14.19 4.31 -14.04
CA GLY A 114 15.12 4.39 -15.17
C GLY A 114 15.40 5.84 -15.58
N ILE A 115 16.62 6.09 -16.02
CA ILE A 115 17.13 7.44 -16.31
C ILE A 115 16.24 8.12 -17.37
N LEU A 116 16.11 7.50 -18.54
CA LEU A 116 15.32 8.04 -19.65
C LEU A 116 13.87 8.35 -19.26
N ASN A 117 13.25 7.47 -18.46
CA ASN A 117 11.88 7.67 -17.97
C ASN A 117 11.76 8.90 -17.06
N ILE A 118 12.74 9.13 -16.17
CA ILE A 118 12.75 10.30 -15.29
C ILE A 118 12.91 11.59 -16.09
N PHE A 119 13.85 11.65 -17.04
CA PHE A 119 14.08 12.85 -17.84
C PHE A 119 12.90 13.17 -18.77
N SER A 120 12.33 12.14 -19.41
CA SER A 120 11.12 12.27 -20.23
C SER A 120 9.94 12.76 -19.38
N LEU A 121 9.69 12.12 -18.23
CA LEU A 121 8.62 12.54 -17.32
C LEU A 121 8.84 13.97 -16.80
N GLY A 122 10.06 14.32 -16.40
CA GLY A 122 10.39 15.66 -15.92
C GLY A 122 10.17 16.74 -16.97
N ARG A 123 10.43 16.45 -18.26
CA ARG A 123 10.10 17.36 -19.37
C ARG A 123 8.59 17.57 -19.47
N ASN A 124 7.82 16.49 -19.49
CA ASN A 124 6.36 16.58 -19.58
C ASN A 124 5.76 17.34 -18.37
N LEU A 125 6.31 17.14 -17.17
CA LEU A 125 5.86 17.85 -15.97
C LEU A 125 6.26 19.33 -15.96
N ARG A 126 7.31 19.72 -16.71
CA ARG A 126 7.67 21.13 -16.87
C ARG A 126 6.64 21.88 -17.71
N GLU A 127 6.11 21.24 -18.75
CA GLU A 127 5.05 21.81 -19.60
C GLU A 127 3.78 22.12 -18.80
N GLU A 128 3.58 21.44 -17.66
CA GLU A 128 2.48 21.75 -16.75
C GLU A 128 2.64 23.09 -16.03
N ASN A 129 3.84 23.66 -15.96
CA ASN A 129 4.10 24.95 -15.32
C ASN A 129 3.62 25.06 -13.85
N ALA A 130 3.59 23.93 -13.13
CA ALA A 130 3.26 23.90 -11.72
C ALA A 130 4.38 24.53 -10.87
N LYS A 131 4.01 25.22 -9.79
CA LYS A 131 4.96 25.94 -8.91
C LYS A 131 5.21 25.24 -7.58
N VAL A 132 4.29 24.38 -7.16
CA VAL A 132 4.33 23.68 -5.88
C VAL A 132 4.26 22.18 -6.11
N ALA A 133 5.18 21.44 -5.49
CA ALA A 133 5.17 19.99 -5.42
C ALA A 133 4.92 19.52 -3.98
N LEU A 134 3.94 18.64 -3.80
CA LEU A 134 3.72 17.89 -2.57
C LEU A 134 4.12 16.43 -2.78
N ILE A 135 5.24 16.03 -2.19
CA ILE A 135 5.72 14.66 -2.21
C ILE A 135 5.10 13.93 -1.01
N PHE A 136 3.91 13.39 -1.21
CA PHE A 136 3.22 12.59 -0.20
C PHE A 136 3.95 11.27 0.09
N HIS A 137 4.58 10.67 -0.94
CA HIS A 137 5.57 9.64 -0.73
C HIS A 137 6.50 9.44 -1.93
N GLY A 138 7.78 9.30 -1.66
CA GLY A 138 8.79 9.07 -2.70
C GLY A 138 10.11 8.60 -2.11
N ASN A 139 10.96 8.08 -2.98
CA ASN A 139 12.34 7.76 -2.65
C ASN A 139 13.26 8.80 -3.28
N TYR A 140 14.28 9.16 -2.52
CA TYR A 140 15.40 9.93 -3.03
C TYR A 140 16.34 9.03 -3.86
N PRO A 141 17.05 9.59 -4.86
CA PRO A 141 16.97 10.97 -5.33
C PRO A 141 15.84 11.27 -6.34
N GLU A 142 15.08 10.27 -6.78
CA GLU A 142 14.19 10.36 -7.94
C GLU A 142 13.11 11.44 -7.81
N ASP A 143 12.47 11.56 -6.65
CA ASP A 143 11.37 12.54 -6.44
C ASP A 143 11.85 14.00 -6.48
N ILE A 144 12.95 14.31 -5.79
CA ILE A 144 13.57 15.63 -5.84
C ILE A 144 14.07 15.95 -7.25
N LEU A 145 14.61 14.97 -7.97
CA LEU A 145 15.03 15.17 -9.35
C LEU A 145 13.84 15.49 -10.26
N LEU A 146 12.71 14.80 -10.10
CA LEU A 146 11.51 15.14 -10.86
C LEU A 146 11.03 16.55 -10.55
N CYS A 147 11.05 16.98 -9.29
CA CYS A 147 10.73 18.36 -8.92
C CYS A 147 11.67 19.37 -9.61
N MET A 148 12.98 19.09 -9.61
CA MET A 148 13.97 19.90 -10.34
C MET A 148 13.70 20.00 -11.83
N LEU A 149 13.45 18.87 -12.47
CA LEU A 149 13.20 18.82 -13.91
C LEU A 149 11.88 19.49 -14.30
N SER A 150 10.90 19.45 -13.40
CA SER A 150 9.60 20.13 -13.55
C SER A 150 9.66 21.63 -13.22
N GLU A 151 10.79 22.12 -12.70
CA GLU A 151 11.02 23.53 -12.35
C GLU A 151 10.03 24.11 -11.31
N VAL A 152 9.59 23.26 -10.37
CA VAL A 152 8.81 23.73 -9.22
C VAL A 152 9.68 24.57 -8.29
N ASN A 153 9.08 25.55 -7.62
CA ASN A 153 9.78 26.49 -6.75
C ASN A 153 9.56 26.22 -5.26
N PHE A 154 8.51 25.46 -4.93
CA PHE A 154 8.21 25.04 -3.57
C PHE A 154 8.07 23.53 -3.52
N ILE A 155 8.82 22.88 -2.61
CA ILE A 155 8.80 21.43 -2.45
C ILE A 155 8.50 21.09 -1.00
N LEU A 156 7.39 20.42 -0.78
CA LEU A 156 7.00 19.89 0.52
C LEU A 156 7.06 18.36 0.45
N LYS A 157 7.57 17.71 1.49
CA LYS A 157 7.72 16.25 1.52
C LYS A 157 7.42 15.69 2.89
N SER A 158 6.65 14.60 2.94
CA SER A 158 6.18 13.95 4.17
C SER A 158 7.27 13.18 4.94
N ARG A 159 8.45 13.05 4.34
CA ARG A 159 9.62 12.40 4.94
C ARG A 159 10.83 13.29 4.81
N LEU A 160 11.51 13.50 5.93
CA LEU A 160 12.73 14.27 6.00
C LEU A 160 13.95 13.35 5.83
N ASN A 161 14.94 13.83 5.08
CA ASN A 161 16.25 13.21 4.96
C ASN A 161 17.30 14.31 4.99
N SER A 162 18.25 14.23 5.92
CA SER A 162 19.27 15.25 6.14
C SER A 162 20.07 15.59 4.88
N LYS A 163 20.32 14.62 4.00
CA LYS A 163 21.07 14.83 2.74
C LYS A 163 20.33 15.72 1.73
N TYR A 164 19.00 15.74 1.76
CA TYR A 164 18.18 16.46 0.78
C TYR A 164 17.30 17.55 1.42
N ILE A 165 17.48 17.81 2.71
CA ILE A 165 16.65 18.73 3.49
C ILE A 165 16.70 20.16 2.93
N ASN A 166 17.81 20.55 2.30
CA ASN A 166 18.01 21.88 1.71
C ASN A 166 17.20 22.11 0.43
N TYR A 167 16.62 21.04 -0.15
CA TYR A 167 15.71 21.15 -1.30
C TYR A 167 14.24 21.26 -0.87
N LEU A 168 13.94 21.36 0.43
CA LEU A 168 12.57 21.40 0.93
C LEU A 168 12.20 22.78 1.46
N SER A 169 11.00 23.24 1.10
CA SER A 169 10.38 24.48 1.55
C SER A 169 9.76 24.38 2.95
N PHE A 170 9.47 23.17 3.42
CA PHE A 170 8.78 22.91 4.68
C PHE A 170 9.40 21.73 5.42
N LYS A 171 9.65 21.90 6.72
CA LYS A 171 10.40 20.95 7.56
C LYS A 171 9.78 20.73 8.94
N ASP A 172 8.80 21.54 9.33
CA ASP A 172 8.29 21.56 10.70
C ASP A 172 6.97 20.81 10.82
N PHE A 173 7.06 19.49 11.03
CA PHE A 173 5.90 18.65 11.29
C PHE A 173 6.30 17.40 12.07
N ASP A 174 5.36 16.86 12.84
CA ASP A 174 5.58 15.61 13.56
C ASP A 174 5.70 14.44 12.57
N VAL A 175 6.86 13.79 12.57
CA VAL A 175 7.14 12.58 11.78
C VAL A 175 6.76 11.29 12.51
N ASN A 176 6.44 11.38 13.81
CA ASN A 176 6.08 10.26 14.68
C ASN A 176 4.55 10.07 14.80
N THR A 177 3.83 10.40 13.74
CA THR A 177 2.37 10.23 13.63
C THR A 177 2.00 9.28 12.50
N HIS A 178 0.71 9.02 12.34
CA HIS A 178 0.20 8.17 11.27
C HIS A 178 0.61 8.68 9.88
N ALA A 179 0.82 7.75 8.93
CA ALA A 179 1.23 8.07 7.57
C ALA A 179 0.28 9.05 6.86
N ILE A 180 -1.02 9.01 7.17
CA ILE A 180 -2.00 9.97 6.66
C ILE A 180 -1.74 11.37 7.24
N GLU A 181 -1.50 11.49 8.54
CA GLU A 181 -1.27 12.78 9.21
C GLU A 181 -0.03 13.50 8.69
N THR A 182 1.07 12.78 8.46
CA THR A 182 2.28 13.39 7.87
C THR A 182 2.04 13.97 6.48
N ARG A 183 1.10 13.42 5.70
CA ARG A 183 0.71 13.95 4.38
C ARG A 183 -0.27 15.11 4.49
N LEU A 184 -1.23 15.01 5.42
CA LEU A 184 -2.16 16.09 5.73
C LEU A 184 -1.43 17.32 6.29
N ALA A 185 -0.34 17.14 7.03
CA ALA A 185 0.52 18.23 7.49
C ALA A 185 1.03 19.09 6.34
N LEU A 186 1.39 18.48 5.19
CA LEU A 186 1.83 19.23 4.02
C LEU A 186 0.68 20.05 3.40
N VAL A 187 -0.52 19.48 3.37
CA VAL A 187 -1.72 20.18 2.87
C VAL A 187 -2.07 21.36 3.78
N LYS A 188 -1.98 21.17 5.10
CA LYS A 188 -2.18 22.24 6.09
C LYS A 188 -1.13 23.34 5.93
N ALA A 189 0.15 22.96 5.75
CA ALA A 189 1.26 23.90 5.62
C ALA A 189 1.08 24.88 4.45
N ILE A 190 0.55 24.43 3.31
CA ILE A 190 0.26 25.31 2.17
C ILE A 190 -1.06 26.11 2.30
N GLY A 191 -1.70 26.09 3.48
CA GLY A 191 -2.94 26.83 3.76
C GLY A 191 -4.24 26.06 3.49
N GLY A 192 -4.19 24.73 3.34
CA GLY A 192 -5.39 23.91 3.13
C GLY A 192 -6.31 23.90 4.36
N LYS A 193 -7.58 24.26 4.17
CA LYS A 193 -8.57 24.43 5.25
C LYS A 193 -9.60 23.29 5.34
N LYS A 194 -9.90 22.60 4.23
CA LYS A 194 -10.87 21.49 4.20
C LYS A 194 -10.11 20.18 4.29
N ILE A 195 -9.94 19.69 5.51
CA ILE A 195 -9.17 18.49 5.81
C ILE A 195 -10.10 17.31 6.07
N THR A 196 -9.84 16.20 5.37
CA THR A 196 -10.45 14.89 5.65
C THR A 196 -9.37 13.84 5.86
N LYS A 197 -9.68 12.88 6.72
CA LYS A 197 -8.84 11.72 7.02
C LYS A 197 -9.33 10.45 6.31
N GLU A 198 -10.46 10.55 5.61
CA GLU A 198 -11.11 9.43 4.94
C GLU A 198 -10.29 8.99 3.72
N MET A 199 -9.84 7.74 3.78
CA MET A 199 -9.27 6.98 2.69
C MET A 199 -10.42 6.20 2.07
N GLU A 200 -10.94 6.70 0.96
CA GLU A 200 -12.02 6.07 0.21
C GLU A 200 -11.62 5.95 -1.26
N LEU A 201 -11.82 4.76 -1.82
CA LEU A 201 -11.59 4.48 -3.22
C LEU A 201 -12.75 3.67 -3.77
N GLU A 202 -13.37 4.15 -4.83
CA GLU A 202 -14.36 3.37 -5.56
C GLU A 202 -13.71 2.67 -6.75
N PRO A 203 -14.06 1.40 -7.01
CA PRO A 203 -13.61 0.73 -8.22
C PRO A 203 -14.19 1.43 -9.44
N LEU A 204 -13.37 1.60 -10.49
CA LEU A 204 -13.83 1.99 -11.82
C LEU A 204 -14.98 1.06 -12.24
N LEU A 205 -16.14 1.61 -12.58
CA LEU A 205 -17.28 0.83 -13.06
C LEU A 205 -16.93 0.11 -14.37
N ASP A 206 -16.85 -1.22 -14.31
CA ASP A 206 -16.57 -2.10 -15.43
C ASP A 206 -17.44 -3.35 -15.27
N LEU A 207 -18.50 -3.43 -16.07
CA LEU A 207 -19.48 -4.52 -15.99
C LEU A 207 -18.85 -5.86 -16.33
N SER A 208 -17.88 -5.90 -17.26
CA SER A 208 -17.22 -7.13 -17.67
C SER A 208 -16.37 -7.71 -16.53
N ILE A 209 -15.63 -6.86 -15.80
CA ILE A 209 -14.87 -7.26 -14.61
C ILE A 209 -15.83 -7.71 -13.51
N LYS A 210 -16.91 -6.96 -13.28
CA LYS A 210 -17.92 -7.29 -12.27
C LYS A 210 -18.54 -8.67 -12.53
N GLU A 211 -18.95 -8.95 -13.76
CA GLU A 211 -19.51 -10.23 -14.18
C GLU A 211 -18.50 -11.37 -14.03
N LYS A 212 -17.26 -11.19 -14.52
CA LYS A 212 -16.20 -12.19 -14.37
C LYS A 212 -15.98 -12.59 -12.91
N ILE A 213 -15.92 -11.61 -12.01
CA ILE A 213 -15.79 -11.86 -10.58
C ILE A 213 -17.05 -12.57 -10.06
N ASN A 214 -18.25 -12.08 -10.37
CA ASN A 214 -19.51 -12.72 -9.95
C ASN A 214 -19.61 -14.20 -10.35
N THR A 215 -19.30 -14.53 -11.61
CA THR A 215 -19.35 -15.91 -12.13
C THR A 215 -18.42 -16.84 -11.36
N SER A 216 -17.25 -16.34 -10.94
CA SER A 216 -16.31 -17.13 -10.13
C SER A 216 -16.88 -17.52 -8.75
N PHE A 217 -17.85 -16.75 -8.26
CA PHE A 217 -18.53 -16.94 -6.99
C PHE A 217 -19.89 -17.64 -7.11
N SER A 218 -20.27 -18.10 -8.30
CA SER A 218 -21.56 -18.78 -8.56
C SER A 218 -21.78 -20.05 -7.73
N ILE A 219 -20.70 -20.66 -7.21
CA ILE A 219 -20.77 -21.87 -6.38
C ILE A 219 -21.14 -21.57 -4.92
N LEU A 220 -21.18 -20.29 -4.52
CA LEU A 220 -21.51 -19.89 -3.16
C LEU A 220 -23.00 -20.07 -2.89
N SER A 221 -23.34 -20.66 -1.74
CA SER A 221 -24.69 -20.52 -1.20
C SER A 221 -24.90 -19.09 -0.69
N SER A 222 -26.15 -18.60 -0.73
CA SER A 222 -26.53 -17.28 -0.23
C SER A 222 -26.24 -17.07 1.26
N GLU A 223 -26.14 -18.16 2.03
CA GLU A 223 -25.86 -18.14 3.47
C GLU A 223 -24.36 -18.19 3.81
N SER A 224 -23.49 -18.40 2.82
CA SER A 224 -22.05 -18.54 3.05
C SER A 224 -21.40 -17.20 3.46
N ARG A 225 -20.61 -17.22 4.54
CA ARG A 225 -19.72 -16.12 4.90
C ARG A 225 -18.37 -16.23 4.20
N VAL A 226 -18.00 -15.22 3.41
CA VAL A 226 -16.83 -15.23 2.55
C VAL A 226 -15.63 -14.59 3.26
N ILE A 227 -14.63 -15.40 3.59
CA ILE A 227 -13.42 -14.99 4.32
C ILE A 227 -12.25 -14.91 3.35
N GLY A 228 -11.66 -13.73 3.20
CA GLY A 228 -10.45 -13.55 2.41
C GLY A 228 -9.20 -13.88 3.20
N PHE A 229 -8.28 -14.65 2.62
CA PHE A 229 -6.96 -14.90 3.19
C PHE A 229 -5.88 -14.35 2.28
N GLN A 230 -5.17 -13.33 2.74
CA GLN A 230 -3.94 -12.91 2.11
C GLN A 230 -2.76 -13.65 2.73
N LEU A 231 -2.34 -14.73 2.07
CA LEU A 231 -1.34 -15.66 2.61
C LEU A 231 0.07 -15.06 2.69
N GLY A 232 0.37 -14.08 1.84
CA GLY A 232 1.73 -13.55 1.65
C GLY A 232 1.88 -12.06 1.92
N ALA A 233 3.13 -11.62 1.91
CA ALA A 233 3.55 -10.26 2.19
C ALA A 233 4.90 -9.95 1.50
N SER A 234 5.36 -8.71 1.61
CA SER A 234 6.61 -8.25 0.97
C SER A 234 7.88 -9.02 1.37
N TYR A 235 7.87 -9.73 2.50
CA TYR A 235 8.93 -10.64 2.94
C TYR A 235 8.36 -11.64 3.95
N MET A 236 9.00 -12.82 4.02
CA MET A 236 8.51 -13.97 4.79
C MET A 236 8.21 -13.64 6.25
N ALA A 237 9.10 -12.95 6.95
CA ALA A 237 8.91 -12.63 8.37
C ALA A 237 7.61 -11.84 8.67
N LYS A 238 7.03 -11.17 7.66
CA LYS A 238 5.75 -10.45 7.74
C LYS A 238 4.52 -11.32 7.42
N THR A 239 4.70 -12.56 6.97
CA THR A 239 3.61 -13.49 6.65
C THR A 239 3.17 -14.25 7.88
N TRP A 240 1.86 -14.45 8.04
CA TRP A 240 1.33 -15.36 9.03
C TRP A 240 1.55 -16.81 8.55
N PRO A 241 1.96 -17.75 9.42
CA PRO A 241 2.26 -19.12 8.98
C PRO A 241 1.09 -19.75 8.22
N ILE A 242 1.40 -20.51 7.17
CA ILE A 242 0.36 -21.16 6.36
C ILE A 242 -0.38 -22.21 7.18
N GLU A 243 0.33 -22.85 8.10
CA GLU A 243 -0.20 -23.79 9.08
C GLU A 243 -1.31 -23.14 9.92
N HIS A 244 -1.14 -21.87 10.30
CA HIS A 244 -2.12 -21.11 11.05
C HIS A 244 -3.35 -20.76 10.21
N PHE A 245 -3.15 -20.36 8.95
CA PHE A 245 -4.28 -20.17 8.00
C PHE A 245 -5.07 -21.46 7.81
N VAL A 246 -4.40 -22.61 7.62
CA VAL A 246 -5.06 -23.92 7.45
C VAL A 246 -5.82 -24.31 8.72
N GLN A 247 -5.23 -24.10 9.91
CA GLN A 247 -5.90 -24.38 11.18
C GLN A 247 -7.12 -23.49 11.39
N LEU A 248 -7.01 -22.18 11.11
CA LEU A 248 -8.13 -21.25 11.18
C LEU A 248 -9.27 -21.67 10.24
N ALA A 249 -8.95 -22.03 9.00
CA ALA A 249 -9.93 -22.48 8.02
C ALA A 249 -10.67 -23.74 8.48
N LYS A 250 -9.95 -24.73 9.04
CA LYS A 250 -10.55 -25.95 9.62
C LYS A 250 -11.49 -25.61 10.78
N ASN A 251 -11.06 -24.74 11.69
CA ASN A 251 -11.86 -24.33 12.85
C ASN A 251 -13.15 -23.61 12.44
N LEU A 252 -13.09 -22.78 11.39
CA LEU A 252 -14.28 -22.09 10.86
C LEU A 252 -15.23 -23.07 10.17
N SER A 253 -14.72 -23.97 9.33
CA SER A 253 -15.56 -24.92 8.58
C SER A 253 -16.36 -25.89 9.45
N ILE A 254 -15.90 -26.20 10.66
CA ILE A 254 -16.67 -27.02 11.61
C ILE A 254 -17.74 -26.23 12.38
N ARG A 255 -17.69 -24.89 12.35
CA ARG A 255 -18.59 -24.01 13.13
C ARG A 255 -19.76 -23.47 12.31
N GLY A 256 -19.65 -23.44 10.99
CA GLY A 256 -20.69 -22.88 10.14
C GLY A 256 -20.33 -22.86 8.66
N ASN A 257 -21.20 -22.22 7.89
CA ASN A 257 -21.07 -22.09 6.45
C ASN A 257 -20.10 -20.96 6.07
N TYR A 258 -18.80 -21.27 6.09
CA TYR A 258 -17.74 -20.35 5.66
C TYR A 258 -17.17 -20.76 4.31
N PHE A 259 -16.74 -19.77 3.53
CA PHE A 259 -16.08 -19.98 2.26
C PHE A 259 -14.81 -19.14 2.17
N PHE A 260 -13.70 -19.72 1.72
CA PHE A 260 -12.39 -19.04 1.76
C PHE A 260 -11.95 -18.54 0.39
N VAL A 261 -11.36 -17.35 0.34
CA VAL A 261 -10.81 -16.76 -0.88
C VAL A 261 -9.34 -16.49 -0.67
N LEU A 262 -8.46 -17.22 -1.36
CA LEU A 262 -7.02 -17.03 -1.25
C LEU A 262 -6.56 -15.93 -2.20
N ILE A 263 -5.94 -14.88 -1.65
CA ILE A 263 -5.53 -13.68 -2.38
C ILE A 263 -4.00 -13.54 -2.29
N GLY A 264 -3.38 -13.16 -3.40
CA GLY A 264 -1.94 -12.94 -3.47
C GLY A 264 -1.44 -12.67 -4.88
N SER A 265 -0.19 -12.25 -4.97
CA SER A 265 0.55 -12.04 -6.21
C SER A 265 1.00 -13.35 -6.85
N LYS A 266 1.47 -13.28 -8.10
CA LYS A 266 2.00 -14.45 -8.83
C LYS A 266 3.20 -15.10 -8.12
N ASN A 267 3.96 -14.35 -7.33
CA ASN A 267 5.14 -14.86 -6.62
C ASN A 267 4.77 -15.70 -5.39
N GLU A 268 3.51 -15.67 -4.97
CA GLU A 268 3.01 -16.36 -3.77
C GLU A 268 2.25 -17.65 -4.12
N LYS A 269 2.25 -18.09 -5.40
CA LYS A 269 1.58 -19.31 -5.87
C LYS A 269 1.91 -20.55 -5.03
N LYS A 270 3.14 -20.64 -4.53
CA LYS A 270 3.58 -21.74 -3.66
C LYS A 270 2.81 -21.81 -2.36
N LEU A 271 2.48 -20.66 -1.76
CA LEU A 271 1.69 -20.59 -0.52
C LEU A 271 0.28 -21.15 -0.74
N GLY A 272 -0.35 -20.80 -1.86
CA GLY A 272 -1.64 -21.36 -2.27
C GLY A 272 -1.62 -22.88 -2.42
N LYS A 273 -0.60 -23.42 -3.11
CA LYS A 273 -0.43 -24.88 -3.25
C LYS A 273 -0.24 -25.59 -1.91
N ILE A 274 0.46 -24.96 -0.95
CA ILE A 274 0.62 -25.50 0.40
C ILE A 274 -0.74 -25.52 1.10
N PHE A 275 -1.50 -24.42 1.06
CA PHE A 275 -2.85 -24.37 1.64
C PHE A 275 -3.76 -25.47 1.05
N GLU A 276 -3.83 -25.57 -0.28
CA GLU A 276 -4.61 -26.59 -1.00
C GLU A 276 -4.25 -28.03 -0.60
N ARG A 277 -2.98 -28.29 -0.30
CA ARG A 277 -2.50 -29.62 0.09
C ARG A 277 -2.93 -30.00 1.51
N PHE A 278 -2.98 -29.04 2.44
CA PHE A 278 -3.19 -29.31 3.87
C PHE A 278 -4.61 -28.99 4.37
N TYR A 279 -5.39 -28.27 3.56
CA TYR A 279 -6.79 -27.98 3.82
C TYR A 279 -7.69 -29.02 3.11
N PRO A 280 -8.45 -29.86 3.85
CA PRO A 280 -9.10 -31.04 3.28
C PRO A 280 -10.43 -30.76 2.57
N TYR A 281 -11.03 -29.60 2.79
CA TYR A 281 -12.35 -29.26 2.25
C TYR A 281 -12.25 -28.48 0.93
N LYS A 282 -13.35 -28.40 0.17
CA LYS A 282 -13.42 -27.75 -1.15
C LYS A 282 -14.11 -26.38 -1.15
N ASN A 283 -14.48 -25.86 0.02
CA ASN A 283 -15.11 -24.54 0.20
C ASN A 283 -14.11 -23.39 0.11
N PHE A 284 -13.31 -23.33 -0.96
CA PHE A 284 -12.41 -22.21 -1.22
C PHE A 284 -12.17 -21.94 -2.70
N LEU A 285 -11.78 -20.70 -3.02
CA LEU A 285 -11.27 -20.30 -4.33
C LEU A 285 -9.85 -19.75 -4.20
N ASN A 286 -8.95 -20.21 -5.08
CA ASN A 286 -7.58 -19.72 -5.14
C ASN A 286 -7.40 -18.70 -6.27
N PHE A 287 -7.34 -17.41 -5.89
CA PHE A 287 -7.11 -16.27 -6.78
C PHE A 287 -5.65 -15.78 -6.82
N ILE A 288 -4.72 -16.49 -6.15
CA ILE A 288 -3.31 -16.09 -6.08
C ILE A 288 -2.70 -16.02 -7.48
N GLY A 289 -2.27 -14.83 -7.88
CA GLY A 289 -1.69 -14.55 -9.19
C GLY A 289 -2.68 -14.60 -10.36
N LYS A 290 -3.99 -14.68 -10.09
CA LYS A 290 -5.07 -14.76 -11.09
C LYS A 290 -5.95 -13.50 -11.17
N THR A 291 -5.63 -12.49 -10.37
CA THR A 291 -6.41 -11.23 -10.27
C THR A 291 -5.54 -10.07 -10.73
N SER A 292 -6.04 -9.25 -11.64
CA SER A 292 -5.42 -7.99 -12.04
C SER A 292 -5.67 -6.89 -11.00
N LEU A 293 -4.97 -5.76 -11.10
CA LEU A 293 -5.23 -4.64 -10.18
C LEU A 293 -6.60 -4.00 -10.38
N LYS A 294 -7.18 -4.02 -11.59
CA LYS A 294 -8.54 -3.53 -11.84
C LYS A 294 -9.59 -4.48 -11.25
N GLU A 295 -9.32 -5.78 -11.25
CA GLU A 295 -10.20 -6.81 -10.69
C GLU A 295 -10.15 -6.89 -9.16
N LEU A 296 -9.02 -6.54 -8.54
CA LEU A 296 -8.79 -6.72 -7.11
C LEU A 296 -9.83 -6.00 -6.23
N PRO A 297 -10.23 -4.74 -6.48
CA PRO A 297 -11.31 -4.10 -5.73
C PRO A 297 -12.64 -4.86 -5.78
N TYR A 298 -13.01 -5.40 -6.95
CA TYR A 298 -14.23 -6.18 -7.12
C TYR A 298 -14.17 -7.48 -6.33
N LEU A 299 -13.02 -8.16 -6.35
CA LEU A 299 -12.78 -9.35 -5.55
C LEU A 299 -12.87 -9.05 -4.04
N LEU A 300 -12.25 -7.97 -3.57
CA LEU A 300 -12.26 -7.58 -2.16
C LEU A 300 -13.68 -7.24 -1.68
N LYS A 301 -14.50 -6.57 -2.52
CA LYS A 301 -15.90 -6.27 -2.19
C LYS A 301 -16.80 -7.50 -2.07
N LYS A 302 -16.34 -8.70 -2.46
CA LYS A 302 -17.04 -9.97 -2.22
C LYS A 302 -16.80 -10.55 -0.84
N LEU A 303 -15.85 -10.02 -0.08
CA LEU A 303 -15.48 -10.56 1.22
C LEU A 303 -16.39 -10.00 2.32
N ASP A 304 -16.73 -10.85 3.28
CA ASP A 304 -17.29 -10.42 4.56
C ASP A 304 -16.20 -9.92 5.51
N VAL A 305 -14.99 -10.49 5.43
CA VAL A 305 -13.82 -10.03 6.16
C VAL A 305 -12.54 -10.50 5.46
N LEU A 306 -11.50 -9.67 5.47
CA LEU A 306 -10.16 -10.00 4.99
C LEU A 306 -9.19 -10.21 6.17
N ILE A 307 -8.52 -11.37 6.21
CA ILE A 307 -7.41 -11.66 7.12
C ILE A 307 -6.10 -11.40 6.38
N THR A 308 -5.32 -10.46 6.89
CA THR A 308 -4.17 -9.94 6.15
C THR A 308 -3.06 -9.40 7.06
N PRO A 309 -1.77 -9.61 6.71
CA PRO A 309 -0.68 -8.86 7.33
C PRO A 309 -0.63 -7.41 6.83
N ASP A 310 0.15 -6.55 7.50
CA ASP A 310 0.39 -5.17 7.07
C ASP A 310 1.03 -5.08 5.66
N THR A 311 0.17 -4.84 4.67
CA THR A 311 0.48 -4.82 3.23
C THR A 311 -0.41 -3.83 2.48
N GLY A 312 -0.11 -3.57 1.20
CA GLY A 312 -0.95 -2.68 0.38
C GLY A 312 -2.39 -3.16 0.18
N ILE A 313 -2.65 -4.48 0.25
CA ILE A 313 -4.00 -5.04 0.08
C ILE A 313 -4.85 -4.77 1.33
N LEU A 314 -4.27 -4.79 2.54
CA LEU A 314 -4.94 -4.31 3.76
C LEU A 314 -5.46 -2.88 3.57
N HIS A 315 -4.58 -1.98 3.12
CA HIS A 315 -4.94 -0.57 2.93
C HIS A 315 -5.98 -0.39 1.83
N LEU A 316 -5.97 -1.24 0.80
CA LEU A 316 -7.00 -1.23 -0.25
C LEU A 316 -8.34 -1.71 0.30
N ALA A 317 -8.37 -2.74 1.16
CA ALA A 317 -9.58 -3.20 1.81
C ALA A 317 -10.19 -2.12 2.73
N ILE A 318 -9.34 -1.39 3.48
CA ILE A 318 -9.78 -0.22 4.27
C ILE A 318 -10.39 0.84 3.35
N ALA A 319 -9.73 1.17 2.24
CA ALA A 319 -10.23 2.15 1.28
C ALA A 319 -11.57 1.76 0.64
N LEU A 320 -11.85 0.46 0.56
CA LEU A 320 -13.09 -0.11 0.02
C LEU A 320 -14.15 -0.37 1.10
N LYS A 321 -13.88 -0.02 2.36
CA LYS A 321 -14.73 -0.29 3.53
C LYS A 321 -15.05 -1.80 3.69
N VAL A 322 -14.12 -2.67 3.27
CA VAL A 322 -14.20 -4.12 3.45
C VAL A 322 -13.66 -4.47 4.84
N PRO A 323 -14.41 -5.14 5.71
CA PRO A 323 -13.96 -5.44 7.06
C PRO A 323 -12.64 -6.22 7.07
N THR A 324 -11.79 -5.96 8.06
CA THR A 324 -10.46 -6.59 8.14
C THR A 324 -10.13 -7.10 9.54
N VAL A 325 -9.36 -8.19 9.60
CA VAL A 325 -8.57 -8.57 10.78
C VAL A 325 -7.12 -8.53 10.34
N SER A 326 -6.41 -7.52 10.81
CA SER A 326 -5.07 -7.18 10.35
C SER A 326 -4.00 -7.60 11.37
N LEU A 327 -2.92 -8.21 10.87
CA LEU A 327 -1.90 -8.85 11.70
C LEU A 327 -0.59 -8.04 11.66
N PHE A 328 -0.21 -7.46 12.82
CA PHE A 328 0.92 -6.55 12.97
C PHE A 328 1.94 -7.05 13.99
N ALA A 329 3.00 -7.72 13.53
CA ALA A 329 4.05 -8.19 14.44
C ALA A 329 5.45 -7.58 14.19
N LEU A 330 5.68 -6.97 13.03
CA LEU A 330 6.98 -6.37 12.66
C LEU A 330 6.90 -4.89 12.29
N THR A 331 5.71 -4.32 12.42
CA THR A 331 5.37 -2.91 12.17
C THR A 331 4.39 -2.47 13.25
N ASN A 332 4.39 -1.18 13.56
CA ASN A 332 3.52 -0.61 14.58
C ASN A 332 2.27 -0.01 13.90
N PRO A 333 1.06 -0.52 14.21
CA PRO A 333 -0.19 -0.06 13.59
C PRO A 333 -0.50 1.41 13.88
N ILE A 334 0.13 2.04 14.87
CA ILE A 334 -0.01 3.50 15.11
C ILE A 334 0.43 4.31 13.88
N TYR A 335 1.42 3.83 13.12
CA TYR A 335 1.96 4.57 11.97
C TYR A 335 1.28 4.26 10.65
N ASN A 336 0.71 3.06 10.52
CA ASN A 336 0.23 2.55 9.24
C ASN A 336 -0.87 1.49 9.37
N GLY A 337 -1.62 1.49 10.45
CA GLY A 337 -2.81 0.67 10.64
C GLY A 337 -4.08 1.31 10.07
N PRO A 338 -5.24 0.72 10.33
CA PRO A 338 -6.52 1.36 10.06
C PRO A 338 -6.64 2.70 10.77
N TYR A 339 -7.06 3.73 10.04
CA TYR A 339 -7.20 5.11 10.54
C TYR A 339 -8.65 5.61 10.58
N GLN A 340 -9.55 4.83 10.01
CA GLN A 340 -11.01 5.06 9.94
C GLN A 340 -11.73 3.76 10.26
N ASP A 341 -13.04 3.83 10.46
CA ASP A 341 -13.94 2.66 10.57
C ASP A 341 -13.39 1.57 11.50
N LEU A 342 -12.89 1.97 12.69
CA LEU A 342 -12.18 1.08 13.62
C LEU A 342 -13.04 -0.10 14.12
N GLU A 343 -14.37 0.02 14.00
CA GLU A 343 -15.29 -1.08 14.26
C GLU A 343 -15.22 -2.16 13.18
N LEU A 344 -15.00 -1.79 11.92
CA LEU A 344 -14.86 -2.71 10.79
C LEU A 344 -13.45 -3.31 10.69
N HIS A 345 -12.43 -2.59 11.18
CA HIS A 345 -11.03 -2.94 11.00
C HIS A 345 -10.35 -3.29 12.32
N LYS A 346 -10.33 -4.58 12.65
CA LYS A 346 -9.68 -5.08 13.85
C LYS A 346 -8.18 -5.30 13.61
N VAL A 347 -7.39 -5.07 14.66
CA VAL A 347 -5.92 -5.16 14.64
C VAL A 347 -5.47 -6.11 15.73
N ILE A 348 -4.69 -7.12 15.36
CA ILE A 348 -3.94 -7.95 16.31
C ILE A 348 -2.48 -7.56 16.20
N SER A 349 -1.90 -7.04 17.29
CA SER A 349 -0.52 -6.57 17.32
C SER A 349 0.36 -7.35 18.30
N ARG A 350 1.65 -7.47 17.96
CA ARG A 350 2.73 -8.01 18.79
C ARG A 350 3.91 -7.04 18.75
N SER A 351 4.07 -6.24 19.81
CA SER A 351 5.12 -5.24 19.89
C SER A 351 6.51 -5.84 20.01
N GLU A 352 6.64 -7.09 20.46
CA GLU A 352 7.92 -7.76 20.66
C GLU A 352 8.71 -7.89 19.36
N GLY A 353 8.05 -8.00 18.21
CA GLY A 353 8.75 -8.10 16.93
C GLY A 353 9.36 -6.77 16.46
N LEU A 354 8.98 -5.64 17.06
CA LEU A 354 9.61 -4.34 16.78
C LEU A 354 11.09 -4.32 17.18
N LYS A 355 11.53 -5.17 18.11
CA LYS A 355 12.94 -5.31 18.49
C LYS A 355 13.82 -5.77 17.32
N TYR A 356 13.25 -6.42 16.30
CA TYR A 356 13.97 -6.86 15.09
C TYR A 356 14.04 -5.78 14.00
N SER A 357 13.59 -4.55 14.27
CA SER A 357 13.57 -3.45 13.30
C SER A 357 14.97 -3.09 12.77
N HIS A 358 16.00 -3.21 13.60
CA HIS A 358 17.41 -2.98 13.24
C HIS A 358 17.96 -4.00 12.22
N LEU A 359 17.35 -5.20 12.12
CA LEU A 359 17.77 -6.22 11.16
C LEU A 359 17.25 -5.92 9.75
N LYS A 360 18.06 -6.28 8.75
CA LYS A 360 17.62 -6.29 7.34
C LYS A 360 16.35 -7.14 7.20
N LYS A 361 15.37 -6.68 6.42
CA LYS A 361 14.05 -7.32 6.26
C LYS A 361 14.11 -8.84 6.01
N LYS A 362 15.04 -9.29 5.17
CA LYS A 362 15.23 -10.73 4.83
C LYS A 362 15.78 -11.58 5.98
N LYS A 363 16.40 -10.97 6.99
CA LYS A 363 17.01 -11.64 8.15
C LYS A 363 16.12 -11.60 9.40
N ARG A 364 14.94 -10.98 9.34
CA ARG A 364 14.02 -10.92 10.48
C ARG A 364 13.37 -12.29 10.69
N PRO A 365 13.16 -12.72 11.95
CA PRO A 365 12.50 -13.99 12.24
C PRO A 365 10.98 -13.89 12.02
N GLN A 366 10.35 -15.02 11.68
CA GLN A 366 8.88 -15.12 11.59
C GLN A 366 8.21 -15.28 12.97
N THR A 367 8.97 -15.60 14.01
CA THR A 367 8.46 -15.88 15.37
C THR A 367 7.45 -14.86 15.91
N PRO A 368 7.52 -13.54 15.63
CA PRO A 368 6.47 -12.62 16.07
C PRO A 368 5.12 -12.83 15.38
N MET A 369 5.10 -13.24 14.11
CA MET A 369 3.85 -13.60 13.43
C MET A 369 3.35 -14.98 13.89
N GLU A 370 4.25 -15.92 14.18
CA GLU A 370 3.91 -17.23 14.74
C GLU A 370 3.24 -17.13 16.12
N SER A 371 3.53 -16.09 16.92
CA SER A 371 2.90 -15.93 18.24
C SER A 371 1.44 -15.47 18.19
N ILE A 372 0.93 -15.10 17.01
CA ILE A 372 -0.48 -14.79 16.81
C ILE A 372 -1.22 -16.11 16.54
N SER A 373 -2.03 -16.55 17.51
CA SER A 373 -2.72 -17.84 17.45
C SER A 373 -3.95 -17.79 16.51
N PRO A 374 -4.30 -18.91 15.85
CA PRO A 374 -5.55 -19.00 15.07
C PRO A 374 -6.81 -18.70 15.89
N GLN A 375 -6.80 -19.02 17.18
CA GLN A 375 -7.93 -18.78 18.09
C GLN A 375 -8.16 -17.28 18.33
N GLU A 376 -7.11 -16.48 18.47
CA GLU A 376 -7.23 -15.02 18.57
C GLU A 376 -7.83 -14.42 17.30
N VAL A 377 -7.35 -14.87 16.14
CA VAL A 377 -7.87 -14.42 14.84
C VAL A 377 -9.34 -14.79 14.68
N LEU A 378 -9.72 -16.02 15.07
CA LEU A 378 -11.10 -16.50 15.04
C LEU A 378 -12.02 -15.60 15.87
N LYS A 379 -11.63 -15.24 17.09
CA LYS A 379 -12.41 -14.35 17.96
C LYS A 379 -12.68 -13.00 17.29
N GLN A 380 -11.66 -12.40 16.67
CA GLN A 380 -11.80 -11.13 15.96
C GLN A 380 -12.68 -11.25 14.72
N ILE A 381 -12.64 -12.38 13.99
CA ILE A 381 -13.55 -12.66 12.87
C ILE A 381 -15.01 -12.69 13.37
N GLU A 382 -15.28 -13.42 14.44
CA GLU A 382 -16.64 -13.53 15.00
C GLU A 382 -17.18 -12.17 15.50
N GLU A 383 -16.32 -11.31 16.06
CA GLU A 383 -16.67 -9.93 16.45
C GLU A 383 -17.02 -9.07 15.22
N VAL A 384 -16.18 -9.07 14.18
CA VAL A 384 -16.40 -8.29 12.96
C VAL A 384 -17.68 -8.73 12.23
N LEU A 385 -17.92 -10.04 12.13
CA LEU A 385 -19.10 -10.57 11.43
C LEU A 385 -20.42 -10.27 12.13
N LYS A 386 -20.42 -9.96 13.43
CA LYS A 386 -21.63 -9.52 14.17
C LYS A 386 -22.10 -8.13 13.76
N ILE A 387 -21.19 -7.26 13.32
CA ILE A 387 -21.49 -5.88 12.91
C ILE A 387 -22.25 -5.86 11.57
N LYS A 388 -22.07 -6.90 10.73
CA LYS A 388 -22.65 -7.01 9.39
C LYS A 388 -24.03 -7.71 9.36
N LYS A 389 -24.76 -7.70 10.48
CA LYS A 389 -26.13 -8.25 10.58
C LYS A 389 -27.19 -7.22 10.25
#